data_AF-A0A930SRD1-F1
#
_entry.id   AF-A0A930SRD1-F1
#
_cell.length_a   1.000
_cell.length_b   1.000
_cell.length_c   1.000
_cell.angle_alpha   90.00
_cell.angle_beta   90.00
_cell.angle_gamma   90.00
#
_symmetry.space_group_name_H-M   'P 1'
#
loop_
_entity.id
_entity.type
_entity.pdbx_description
1 polymer ?
#
loop_
_entity_poly.entity_id
_entity_poly.type
_entity_poly.pdbx_seq_one_letter_code
_entity_poly.pdbx_strand_id
1 'polypeptide(L)'
;MKTLWGLTLAAMVSSSCTLQSLSQTGSGSGTLRMQVSWPQTSQFQLLAIPPKTSTLELTISGSGLGETLTRRFGRETNRLKINLPVGPKSLTLSAFDEQNTLLANASASVRILPQRQVQAVLELESVPAVFPSPDNSSGGGSTPNTPQTPERSPAPEPSGGESGGEAPGQTGGEPNPDTASPTPAPSATPFTSGGSGGGGGGGGGGSGGGGGGGGGGSTVTPEINSLSASPQTLSGLGAATYLKLEATPTSLSSSAFSWNCNEVTAANDEILGDCGDASFSNSASGAAVYWQAPSSESVTPVRGEVRYYRLTATVTAGSRSASEDIVITVPVGLGQTFPFGGLNE
;
A
#
# COMPACT_ATOMS: atom_id res chain seq x y z
N MET A 1 -31.36 -54.27 58.08
CA MET A 1 -32.64 -53.74 57.57
C MET A 1 -32.50 -52.24 57.33
N LYS A 2 -32.34 -51.82 56.07
CA LYS A 2 -32.88 -50.58 55.48
C LYS A 2 -32.55 -50.59 54.00
N THR A 3 -33.56 -50.29 53.20
CA THR A 3 -33.74 -50.60 51.79
C THR A 3 -33.75 -49.31 50.95
N LEU A 4 -33.28 -49.41 49.70
CA LEU A 4 -33.48 -48.51 48.53
C LEU A 4 -33.04 -47.03 48.70
N TRP A 5 -32.58 -46.28 47.70
CA TRP A 5 -32.98 -46.14 46.29
C TRP A 5 -31.77 -45.74 45.42
N GLY A 6 -31.77 -46.19 44.16
CA GLY A 6 -30.81 -45.78 43.14
C GLY A 6 -31.11 -44.39 42.58
N LEU A 7 -30.09 -43.80 41.94
CA LEU A 7 -30.29 -42.80 40.90
C LEU A 7 -29.18 -42.94 39.85
N THR A 8 -29.59 -43.45 38.68
CA THR A 8 -28.87 -43.39 37.41
C THR A 8 -29.12 -42.01 36.81
N LEU A 9 -28.10 -41.24 36.42
CA LEU A 9 -28.33 -40.04 35.60
C LEU A 9 -27.15 -39.70 34.67
N ALA A 10 -27.50 -39.71 33.38
CA ALA A 10 -27.02 -38.90 32.25
C ALA A 10 -25.53 -38.92 31.87
N ALA A 11 -25.22 -39.75 30.86
CA ALA A 11 -24.17 -39.46 29.89
C ALA A 11 -24.55 -38.19 29.09
N MET A 12 -23.74 -37.13 29.19
CA MET A 12 -23.81 -36.00 28.28
C MET A 12 -23.11 -36.38 26.98
N VAL A 13 -23.90 -36.52 25.92
CA VAL A 13 -23.42 -36.61 24.54
C VAL A 13 -22.86 -35.23 24.17
N SER A 14 -21.55 -35.17 23.97
CA SER A 14 -20.88 -34.01 23.38
C SER A 14 -21.37 -33.85 21.94
N SER A 15 -22.30 -32.91 21.72
CA SER A 15 -22.65 -32.44 20.38
C SER A 15 -21.48 -31.65 19.80
N SER A 16 -20.66 -32.32 19.00
CA SER A 16 -19.71 -31.67 18.09
C SER A 16 -20.52 -30.82 17.10
N CYS A 17 -20.57 -29.50 17.30
CA CYS A 17 -20.97 -28.58 16.24
C CYS A 17 -19.88 -28.60 15.16
N THR A 18 -19.98 -29.55 14.22
CA THR A 18 -19.28 -29.44 12.94
C THR A 18 -19.96 -28.35 12.14
N LEU A 19 -19.37 -27.15 12.18
CA LEU A 19 -19.58 -26.12 11.17
C LEU A 19 -19.20 -26.72 9.81
N GLN A 20 -20.19 -27.27 9.10
CA GLN A 20 -20.07 -27.54 7.67
C GLN A 20 -19.95 -26.17 7.00
N SER A 21 -18.72 -25.76 6.69
CA SER A 21 -18.51 -24.67 5.74
C SER A 21 -19.14 -25.11 4.42
N LEU A 22 -20.30 -24.53 4.09
CA LEU A 22 -20.87 -24.61 2.76
C LEU A 22 -19.91 -23.87 1.82
N SER A 23 -18.88 -24.57 1.36
CA SER A 23 -18.07 -24.18 0.21
C SER A 23 -18.96 -24.35 -1.02
N GLN A 24 -19.87 -23.40 -1.21
CA GLN A 24 -20.70 -23.30 -2.41
C GLN A 24 -19.74 -22.93 -3.55
N THR A 25 -19.19 -23.95 -4.20
CA THR A 25 -18.38 -23.83 -5.41
C THR A 25 -19.31 -23.43 -6.56
N GLY A 26 -19.68 -22.15 -6.60
CA GLY A 26 -20.30 -21.57 -7.79
C GLY A 26 -19.35 -21.78 -8.98
N SER A 27 -19.75 -22.59 -9.95
CA SER A 27 -19.02 -22.81 -11.19
C SER A 27 -19.14 -21.57 -12.08
N GLY A 28 -18.36 -20.54 -11.76
CA GLY A 28 -18.22 -19.33 -12.54
C GLY A 28 -16.75 -19.05 -12.84
N SER A 29 -16.49 -18.38 -13.95
CA SER A 29 -15.19 -17.77 -14.26
C SER A 29 -15.32 -16.25 -14.29
N GLY A 30 -14.24 -15.56 -13.93
CA GLY A 30 -14.06 -14.13 -14.12
C GLY A 30 -12.80 -13.87 -14.95
N THR A 31 -12.62 -12.62 -15.40
CA THR A 31 -11.42 -12.22 -16.15
C THR A 31 -10.59 -11.25 -15.32
N LEU A 32 -9.34 -11.61 -15.06
CA LEU A 32 -8.33 -10.69 -14.54
C LEU A 32 -7.66 -9.99 -15.72
N ARG A 33 -7.69 -8.65 -15.71
CA ARG A 33 -6.95 -7.82 -16.66
C ARG A 33 -5.84 -7.10 -15.91
N MET A 34 -4.62 -7.28 -16.39
CA MET A 34 -3.46 -6.56 -15.88
C MET A 34 -2.92 -5.68 -16.99
N GLN A 35 -2.69 -4.41 -16.66
CA GLN A 35 -2.01 -3.44 -17.50
C GLN A 35 -0.75 -3.01 -16.79
N VAL A 36 0.38 -3.13 -17.48
CA VAL A 36 1.69 -2.76 -16.95
C VAL A 36 2.18 -1.55 -17.71
N SER A 37 2.43 -0.46 -16.99
CA SER A 37 3.01 0.76 -17.53
C SER A 37 4.52 0.71 -17.35
N TRP A 38 5.26 0.52 -18.44
CA TRP A 38 6.72 0.55 -18.43
C TRP A 38 7.22 1.99 -18.39
N PRO A 39 8.22 2.33 -17.54
CA PRO A 39 8.76 3.68 -17.48
C PRO A 39 9.34 4.06 -18.86
N GLN A 40 8.75 5.09 -19.48
CA GLN A 40 9.36 5.80 -20.59
C GLN A 40 10.44 6.72 -20.01
N THR A 41 11.59 6.82 -20.67
CA THR A 41 12.89 7.34 -20.19
C THR A 41 12.97 8.82 -19.78
N SER A 42 11.95 9.42 -19.18
CA SER A 42 11.95 10.86 -18.81
C SER A 42 11.65 11.12 -17.33
N GLN A 43 12.75 11.28 -16.59
CA GLN A 43 13.07 12.06 -15.37
C GLN A 43 12.16 12.16 -14.13
N PHE A 44 10.88 11.77 -14.11
CA PHE A 44 10.13 11.71 -12.84
C PHE A 44 9.03 10.66 -12.88
N GLN A 45 9.16 9.58 -12.08
CA GLN A 45 8.07 8.62 -11.84
C GLN A 45 8.10 8.13 -10.39
N LEU A 46 7.09 8.51 -9.61
CA LEU A 46 6.73 7.81 -8.37
C LEU A 46 6.19 6.41 -8.77
N LEU A 47 6.73 5.35 -8.17
CA LEU A 47 6.41 3.93 -8.42
C LEU A 47 6.83 3.36 -9.78
N ALA A 48 8.13 3.41 -10.10
CA ALA A 48 8.64 2.81 -11.34
C ALA A 48 9.08 1.34 -11.15
N ILE A 49 8.66 0.48 -12.08
CA ILE A 49 9.32 -0.80 -12.36
C ILE A 49 10.84 -0.54 -12.43
N PRO A 50 11.70 -1.33 -11.76
CA PRO A 50 13.14 -1.08 -11.79
C PRO A 50 13.66 -0.89 -13.24
N PRO A 51 14.53 0.09 -13.50
CA PRO A 51 14.92 0.45 -14.87
C PRO A 51 15.63 -0.69 -15.63
N LYS A 52 16.21 -1.65 -14.90
CA LYS A 52 16.87 -2.85 -15.43
C LYS A 52 15.93 -4.04 -15.65
N THR A 53 14.63 -3.92 -15.37
CA THR A 53 13.70 -5.03 -15.55
C THR A 53 13.55 -5.38 -17.02
N SER A 54 13.89 -6.62 -17.38
CA SER A 54 13.69 -7.21 -18.71
C SER A 54 12.35 -7.94 -18.78
N THR A 55 12.00 -8.64 -17.70
CA THR A 55 10.92 -9.63 -17.65
C THR A 55 10.14 -9.48 -16.35
N LEU A 56 8.83 -9.62 -16.43
CA LEU A 56 7.94 -9.75 -15.27
C LEU A 56 7.37 -11.16 -15.22
N GLU A 57 7.23 -11.70 -14.01
CA GLU A 57 6.61 -12.99 -13.74
C GLU A 57 5.43 -12.78 -12.79
N LEU A 58 4.22 -13.07 -13.28
CA LEU A 58 3.01 -13.10 -12.48
C LEU A 58 2.72 -14.55 -12.06
N THR A 59 2.69 -14.79 -10.76
CA THR A 59 2.30 -16.05 -10.14
C THR A 59 0.96 -15.87 -9.45
N ILE A 60 0.00 -16.75 -9.76
CA ILE A 60 -1.38 -16.70 -9.26
C ILE A 60 -1.70 -18.02 -8.57
N SER A 61 -2.11 -17.95 -7.31
CA SER A 61 -2.60 -19.10 -6.55
C SER A 61 -3.96 -18.80 -5.93
N GLY A 62 -4.68 -19.83 -5.49
CA GLY A 62 -5.93 -19.69 -4.75
C GLY A 62 -7.03 -20.66 -5.19
N SER A 63 -8.21 -20.47 -4.60
CA SER A 63 -9.37 -21.36 -4.78
C SER A 63 -9.75 -21.61 -6.25
N GLY A 64 -10.06 -22.86 -6.59
CA GLY A 64 -10.51 -23.26 -7.93
C GLY A 64 -9.39 -23.38 -8.98
N LEU A 65 -8.18 -22.89 -8.71
CA LEU A 65 -7.01 -23.21 -9.52
C LEU A 65 -6.51 -24.59 -9.08
N GLY A 66 -6.44 -25.55 -10.01
CA GLY A 66 -5.91 -26.89 -9.71
C GLY A 66 -4.43 -26.85 -9.34
N GLU A 67 -3.69 -25.91 -9.92
CA GLU A 67 -2.27 -25.66 -9.67
C GLU A 67 -1.98 -24.15 -9.76
N THR A 68 -0.85 -23.71 -9.20
CA THR A 68 -0.38 -22.33 -9.31
C THR A 68 -0.12 -21.98 -10.77
N LEU A 69 -0.70 -20.87 -11.23
CA LEU A 69 -0.52 -20.38 -12.59
C LEU A 69 0.61 -19.36 -12.63
N THR A 70 1.68 -19.65 -13.37
CA THR A 70 2.80 -18.72 -13.58
C THR A 70 2.85 -18.24 -15.04
N ARG A 71 3.00 -16.92 -15.24
CA ARG A 71 3.09 -16.27 -16.55
C ARG A 71 4.24 -15.28 -16.57
N ARG A 72 5.20 -15.48 -17.48
CA ARG A 72 6.27 -14.53 -17.77
C ARG A 72 5.92 -13.67 -18.97
N PHE A 73 6.24 -12.39 -18.92
CA PHE A 73 6.04 -11.45 -20.02
C PHE A 73 7.12 -10.37 -20.00
N GLY A 74 7.59 -9.99 -21.19
CA GLY A 74 8.63 -8.97 -21.37
C GLY A 74 8.04 -7.58 -21.64
N ARG A 75 8.92 -6.62 -21.94
CA ARG A 75 8.57 -5.21 -22.24
C ARG A 75 7.57 -5.04 -23.40
N GLU A 76 7.61 -5.94 -24.38
CA GLU A 76 6.72 -5.91 -25.54
C GLU A 76 5.25 -6.18 -25.19
N THR A 77 4.99 -6.83 -24.04
CA THR A 77 3.63 -7.18 -23.61
C THR A 77 3.18 -6.23 -22.52
N ASN A 78 2.37 -5.24 -22.88
CA ASN A 78 1.82 -4.26 -21.94
C ASN A 78 0.46 -4.69 -21.33
N ARG A 79 -0.17 -5.76 -21.85
CA ARG A 79 -1.49 -6.24 -21.42
C ARG A 79 -1.52 -7.75 -21.28
N LEU A 80 -2.03 -8.22 -20.14
CA LEU A 80 -2.25 -9.64 -19.87
C LEU A 80 -3.73 -9.87 -19.51
N LYS A 81 -4.36 -10.82 -20.21
CA LYS A 81 -5.74 -11.23 -19.97
C LYS A 81 -5.75 -12.69 -19.55
N ILE A 82 -6.23 -12.99 -18.34
CA ILE A 82 -6.29 -14.35 -17.80
C ILE A 82 -7.72 -14.61 -17.31
N ASN A 83 -8.29 -15.74 -17.72
CA ASN A 83 -9.55 -16.22 -17.17
C ASN A 83 -9.25 -17.04 -15.91
N LEU A 84 -9.85 -16.64 -14.79
CA LEU A 84 -9.64 -17.27 -13.49
C LEU A 84 -10.97 -17.78 -12.94
N PRO A 85 -10.97 -18.90 -12.19
CA PRO A 85 -12.16 -19.35 -11.48
C PRO A 85 -12.54 -18.35 -10.38
N VAL A 86 -13.84 -18.28 -10.09
CA VAL A 86 -14.39 -17.44 -9.01
C VAL A 86 -13.76 -17.81 -7.66
N GLY A 87 -13.62 -16.81 -6.78
CA GLY A 87 -13.11 -16.97 -5.42
C GLY A 87 -11.81 -16.19 -5.17
N PRO A 88 -11.33 -16.20 -3.92
CA PRO A 88 -10.08 -15.52 -3.53
C PRO A 88 -8.88 -16.06 -4.29
N LYS A 89 -7.97 -15.15 -4.66
CA LYS A 89 -6.70 -15.38 -5.34
C LYS A 89 -5.60 -14.56 -4.67
N SER A 90 -4.42 -15.14 -4.61
CA SER A 90 -3.18 -14.46 -4.24
C SER A 90 -2.35 -14.26 -5.50
N LEU A 91 -1.89 -13.03 -5.71
CA LEU A 91 -1.07 -12.61 -6.85
C LEU A 91 0.32 -12.27 -6.32
N THR A 92 1.36 -12.75 -7.00
CA THR A 92 2.75 -12.34 -6.77
C THR A 92 3.32 -11.89 -8.10
N LEU A 93 3.84 -10.67 -8.17
CA LEU A 93 4.50 -10.13 -9.36
C LEU A 93 5.99 -9.94 -9.04
N SER A 94 6.85 -10.57 -9.83
CA SER A 94 8.30 -10.51 -9.67
C SER A 94 8.94 -9.88 -10.90
N ALA A 95 9.85 -8.95 -10.70
CA ALA A 95 10.59 -8.26 -11.76
C ALA A 95 12.01 -8.78 -11.84
N PHE A 96 12.45 -9.19 -13.03
CA PHE A 96 13.76 -9.77 -13.29
C PHE A 96 14.55 -8.95 -14.30
N ASP A 97 15.88 -8.93 -14.15
CA ASP A 97 16.79 -8.40 -15.18
C ASP A 97 17.03 -9.39 -16.33
N GLU A 98 17.91 -9.06 -17.27
CA GLU A 98 18.26 -9.92 -18.41
C GLU A 98 19.00 -11.21 -17.99
N GLN A 99 19.62 -11.21 -16.82
CA GLN A 99 20.33 -12.35 -16.23
C GLN A 99 19.41 -13.20 -15.32
N ASN A 100 18.11 -12.91 -15.32
CA ASN A 100 17.10 -13.57 -14.46
C ASN A 100 17.37 -13.37 -12.95
N THR A 101 18.02 -12.26 -12.58
CA THR A 101 18.16 -11.81 -11.19
C THR A 101 16.88 -11.09 -10.75
N LEU A 102 16.37 -11.42 -9.56
CA LEU A 102 15.20 -10.75 -8.99
C LEU A 102 15.56 -9.32 -8.57
N LEU A 103 14.89 -8.33 -9.17
CA LEU A 103 15.07 -6.90 -8.89
C LEU A 103 14.02 -6.34 -7.94
N ALA A 104 12.79 -6.82 -8.04
CA ALA A 104 11.68 -6.37 -7.20
C ALA A 104 10.58 -7.41 -7.14
N ASN A 105 9.77 -7.38 -6.09
CA ASN A 105 8.56 -8.20 -5.98
C ASN A 105 7.38 -7.41 -5.40
N ALA A 106 6.17 -7.88 -5.67
CA ALA A 106 4.93 -7.35 -5.15
C ALA A 106 3.98 -8.50 -4.86
N SER A 107 3.09 -8.33 -3.89
CA SER A 107 2.01 -9.29 -3.67
C SER A 107 0.70 -8.58 -3.41
N ALA A 108 -0.41 -9.17 -3.87
CA ALA A 108 -1.75 -8.65 -3.66
C ALA A 108 -2.75 -9.81 -3.50
N SER A 109 -3.82 -9.57 -2.73
CA SER A 109 -4.94 -10.51 -2.63
C SER A 109 -6.15 -9.91 -3.35
N VAL A 110 -6.76 -10.67 -4.24
CA VAL A 110 -7.96 -10.25 -4.98
C VAL A 110 -9.04 -11.31 -4.92
N ARG A 111 -10.31 -10.91 -5.04
CA ARG A 111 -11.43 -11.85 -5.12
C ARG A 111 -12.04 -11.79 -6.52
N ILE A 112 -11.99 -12.91 -7.23
CA ILE A 112 -12.61 -13.02 -8.55
C ILE A 112 -14.11 -13.27 -8.36
N LEU A 113 -14.92 -12.38 -8.92
CA LEU A 113 -16.38 -12.46 -8.89
C LEU A 113 -16.91 -12.96 -10.26
N PRO A 114 -18.03 -13.70 -10.28
CA PRO A 114 -18.58 -14.23 -11.53
C PRO A 114 -18.92 -13.08 -12.49
N GLN A 115 -18.51 -13.21 -13.76
CA GLN A 115 -18.81 -12.27 -14.85
C GLN A 115 -18.36 -10.82 -14.59
N ARG A 116 -17.50 -10.55 -13.60
CA ARG A 116 -16.94 -9.22 -13.35
C ARG A 116 -15.47 -9.13 -13.78
N GLN A 117 -15.08 -7.94 -14.21
CA GLN A 117 -13.67 -7.61 -14.40
C GLN A 117 -13.10 -7.19 -13.05
N VAL A 118 -11.96 -7.78 -12.68
CA VAL A 118 -11.22 -7.42 -11.48
C VAL A 118 -9.92 -6.76 -11.90
N GLN A 119 -9.62 -5.60 -11.33
CA GLN A 119 -8.36 -4.89 -11.48
C GLN A 119 -7.53 -5.07 -10.21
N ALA A 120 -6.24 -5.37 -10.38
CA ALA A 120 -5.28 -5.43 -9.29
C ALA A 120 -4.19 -4.40 -9.56
N VAL A 121 -3.86 -3.59 -8.55
CA VAL A 121 -2.70 -2.71 -8.57
C VAL A 121 -1.64 -3.35 -7.68
N LEU A 122 -0.46 -3.56 -8.23
CA LEU A 122 0.67 -4.15 -7.51
C LEU A 122 1.83 -3.15 -7.55
N GLU A 123 2.39 -2.85 -6.39
CA GLU A 123 3.54 -1.99 -6.23
C GLU A 123 4.78 -2.84 -5.95
N LEU A 124 5.78 -2.70 -6.83
CA LEU A 124 7.01 -3.46 -6.78
C LEU A 124 7.96 -2.86 -5.74
N GLU A 125 8.27 -3.63 -4.70
CA GLU A 125 9.31 -3.30 -3.73
C GLU A 125 10.66 -3.79 -4.25
N SER A 126 11.64 -2.88 -4.35
CA SER A 126 12.99 -3.24 -4.80
C SER A 126 13.65 -4.19 -3.81
N VAL A 127 14.19 -5.30 -4.32
CA VAL A 127 15.03 -6.18 -3.52
C VAL A 127 16.41 -5.54 -3.42
N PRO A 128 16.95 -5.26 -2.21
CA PRO A 128 18.28 -4.70 -2.08
C PRO A 128 19.29 -5.65 -2.73
N ALA A 129 20.16 -5.12 -3.58
CA ALA A 129 21.24 -5.89 -4.17
C ALA A 129 22.05 -6.50 -3.02
N VAL A 130 22.02 -7.83 -2.90
CA VAL A 130 22.92 -8.54 -2.00
C VAL A 130 24.29 -8.44 -2.65
N PHE A 131 25.05 -7.42 -2.25
CA PHE A 131 26.45 -7.35 -2.61
C PHE A 131 27.10 -8.59 -1.99
N PRO A 132 27.68 -9.51 -2.79
CA PRO A 132 28.48 -10.57 -2.21
C PRO A 132 29.57 -9.86 -1.42
N SER A 133 29.59 -10.05 -0.10
CA SER A 133 30.73 -9.62 0.71
C SER A 133 31.96 -10.17 0.00
N PRO A 134 32.95 -9.33 -0.37
CA PRO A 134 34.17 -9.85 -0.94
C PRO A 134 34.71 -10.84 0.08
N ASP A 135 34.73 -12.12 -0.29
CA ASP A 135 35.33 -13.15 0.53
C ASP A 135 36.74 -12.67 0.84
N ASN A 136 36.95 -12.29 2.10
CA ASN A 136 38.24 -11.89 2.62
C ASN A 136 39.06 -13.17 2.78
N SER A 137 39.36 -13.82 1.65
CA SER A 137 40.29 -14.93 1.56
C SER A 137 41.67 -14.32 1.72
N SER A 138 42.09 -14.24 2.98
CA SER A 138 43.46 -14.01 3.40
C SER A 138 44.34 -15.19 2.95
N GLY A 139 44.64 -15.25 1.66
CA GLY A 139 45.66 -16.13 1.08
C GLY A 139 46.99 -15.38 1.02
N GLY A 140 47.80 -15.52 2.07
CA GLY A 140 49.12 -14.90 2.15
C GLY A 140 50.12 -15.46 1.14
N GLY A 141 50.91 -14.55 0.58
CA GLY A 141 52.37 -14.67 0.40
C GLY A 141 52.89 -15.65 -0.66
N SER A 142 53.38 -15.10 -1.78
CA SER A 142 54.82 -14.92 -2.06
C SER A 142 55.08 -14.64 -3.56
N THR A 143 55.63 -13.46 -3.86
CA THR A 143 56.33 -13.08 -5.12
C THR A 143 57.79 -13.61 -5.10
N PRO A 144 58.72 -13.41 -6.09
CA PRO A 144 58.69 -12.55 -7.30
C PRO A 144 59.42 -13.11 -8.56
N ASN A 145 59.55 -12.23 -9.59
CA ASN A 145 60.39 -12.22 -10.81
C ASN A 145 59.60 -12.43 -12.12
N THR A 146 59.68 -11.58 -13.16
CA THR A 146 60.89 -11.04 -13.83
C THR A 146 60.52 -9.82 -14.74
N PRO A 147 61.48 -8.96 -15.17
CA PRO A 147 61.26 -7.57 -15.67
C PRO A 147 61.19 -7.31 -17.20
N GLN A 148 60.75 -6.06 -17.50
CA GLN A 148 61.05 -5.12 -18.62
C GLN A 148 60.40 -5.35 -20.03
N THR A 149 59.55 -4.45 -20.58
CA THR A 149 59.73 -3.08 -21.20
C THR A 149 60.25 -3.15 -22.66
N PRO A 150 59.97 -2.24 -23.65
CA PRO A 150 58.97 -1.16 -23.90
C PRO A 150 58.25 -1.24 -25.28
N GLU A 151 57.24 -0.38 -25.59
CA GLU A 151 57.22 0.56 -26.76
C GLU A 151 55.83 1.13 -27.17
N ARG A 152 55.86 2.45 -27.41
CA ARG A 152 55.16 3.31 -28.41
C ARG A 152 53.62 3.37 -28.56
N SER A 153 53.13 4.58 -28.24
CA SER A 153 52.10 5.45 -28.89
C SER A 153 51.86 5.26 -30.41
N PRO A 154 50.69 5.63 -30.98
CA PRO A 154 50.17 7.02 -30.93
C PRO A 154 48.65 7.22 -30.81
N ALA A 155 48.30 8.48 -30.49
CA ALA A 155 46.98 9.08 -30.45
C ALA A 155 46.35 9.30 -31.84
N PRO A 156 45.02 9.47 -31.90
CA PRO A 156 44.39 10.29 -32.92
C PRO A 156 43.60 11.46 -32.31
N GLU A 157 43.85 12.66 -32.84
CA GLU A 157 42.91 13.80 -32.85
C GLU A 157 41.65 13.43 -33.66
N PRO A 158 40.54 14.15 -33.44
CA PRO A 158 40.06 14.88 -34.61
C PRO A 158 39.62 16.33 -34.35
N SER A 159 39.83 17.05 -35.44
CA SER A 159 39.45 18.40 -35.83
C SER A 159 38.04 18.84 -35.48
N GLY A 160 37.93 20.14 -35.18
CA GLY A 160 36.67 20.86 -35.07
C GLY A 160 35.89 21.01 -36.39
N GLY A 161 34.65 21.46 -36.21
CA GLY A 161 33.78 21.98 -37.25
C GLY A 161 32.89 23.06 -36.64
N GLU A 162 33.21 24.32 -36.95
CA GLU A 162 32.30 25.46 -36.87
C GLU A 162 31.19 25.29 -37.93
N SER A 163 29.95 25.62 -37.58
CA SER A 163 28.99 26.19 -38.53
C SER A 163 27.89 26.90 -37.76
N GLY A 164 27.76 28.21 -38.00
CA GLY A 164 26.70 29.07 -37.49
C GLY A 164 25.33 28.79 -38.10
N GLY A 165 24.32 29.47 -37.55
CA GLY A 165 22.96 29.48 -38.07
C GLY A 165 22.04 30.30 -37.19
N GLU A 166 21.50 31.37 -37.78
CA GLU A 166 20.75 32.48 -37.21
C GLU A 166 19.53 32.17 -36.32
N ALA A 167 19.30 33.09 -35.38
CA ALA A 167 18.01 33.40 -34.79
C ALA A 167 17.05 34.02 -35.83
N PRO A 168 15.73 33.84 -35.66
CA PRO A 168 14.90 35.04 -35.61
C PRO A 168 13.95 35.02 -34.41
N GLY A 169 13.74 36.20 -33.86
CA GLY A 169 13.05 36.43 -32.60
C GLY A 169 11.56 36.12 -32.60
N GLN A 170 11.04 36.00 -31.38
CA GLN A 170 9.65 36.32 -31.07
C GLN A 170 9.63 37.33 -29.93
N THR A 171 9.33 38.56 -30.34
CA THR A 171 8.69 39.61 -29.55
C THR A 171 7.27 39.18 -29.18
N GLY A 172 6.87 39.35 -27.92
CA GLY A 172 5.48 39.20 -27.51
C GLY A 172 5.34 39.14 -26.00
N GLY A 173 5.46 40.29 -25.34
CA GLY A 173 5.11 40.42 -23.93
C GLY A 173 3.60 40.41 -23.75
N GLU A 174 3.14 39.70 -22.72
CA GLU A 174 1.86 39.95 -22.07
C GLU A 174 2.04 39.94 -20.54
N PRO A 175 1.27 40.77 -19.82
CA PRO A 175 1.58 41.21 -18.47
C PRO A 175 1.21 40.19 -17.41
N ASN A 176 2.09 40.10 -16.41
CA ASN A 176 1.95 39.42 -15.13
C ASN A 176 0.80 40.04 -14.30
N PRO A 177 -0.29 39.31 -14.00
CA PRO A 177 -1.23 39.70 -12.97
C PRO A 177 -0.92 38.94 -11.66
N ASP A 178 -0.71 39.71 -10.60
CA ASP A 178 -1.05 39.35 -9.22
C ASP A 178 -0.31 38.16 -8.59
N THR A 179 0.95 38.43 -8.21
CA THR A 179 1.61 37.69 -7.13
C THR A 179 1.09 38.21 -5.77
N ALA A 180 -0.13 37.80 -5.41
CA ALA A 180 -0.61 37.93 -4.03
C ALA A 180 0.11 36.88 -3.17
N SER A 181 1.06 37.35 -2.36
CA SER A 181 1.74 36.55 -1.35
C SER A 181 0.73 35.96 -0.36
N PRO A 182 0.62 34.64 -0.18
CA PRO A 182 -0.23 34.08 0.86
C PRO A 182 0.38 34.40 2.23
N THR A 183 -0.38 35.13 3.05
CA THR A 183 -0.14 35.30 4.48
C THR A 183 -0.08 33.91 5.14
N PRO A 184 0.97 33.59 5.92
CA PRO A 184 1.02 32.32 6.64
C PRO A 184 -0.12 32.23 7.66
N ALA A 185 -0.82 31.09 7.64
CA ALA A 185 -1.88 30.78 8.59
C ALA A 185 -1.33 30.73 10.03
N PRO A 186 -2.11 31.17 11.04
CA PRO A 186 -1.68 31.11 12.43
C PRO A 186 -1.47 29.65 12.86
N SER A 187 -0.30 29.39 13.40
CA SER A 187 0.08 28.13 14.05
C SER A 187 -0.91 27.80 15.17
N ALA A 188 -1.59 26.65 15.05
CA ALA A 188 -2.50 26.16 16.07
C ALA A 188 -1.69 25.71 17.30
N THR A 189 -1.83 26.45 18.41
CA THR A 189 -1.33 26.02 19.71
C THR A 189 -2.15 24.83 20.21
N PRO A 190 -1.53 23.78 20.78
CA PRO A 190 -2.27 22.65 21.34
C PRO A 190 -3.09 23.08 22.57
N PHE A 191 -4.40 22.85 22.50
CA PHE A 191 -5.31 22.98 23.63
C PHE A 191 -4.94 21.95 24.71
N THR A 192 -4.46 22.44 25.84
CA THR A 192 -4.33 21.66 27.08
C THR A 192 -5.67 21.70 27.79
N SER A 193 -6.49 20.66 27.62
CA SER A 193 -7.71 20.48 28.41
C SER A 193 -7.34 20.05 29.83
N GLY A 194 -7.17 21.03 30.72
CA GLY A 194 -7.21 20.84 32.15
C GLY A 194 -8.66 20.62 32.60
N GLY A 195 -8.94 19.48 33.22
CA GLY A 195 -10.23 19.12 33.78
C GLY A 195 -10.06 18.28 35.03
N SER A 196 -10.22 18.94 36.16
CA SER A 196 -10.07 18.50 37.56
C SER A 196 -11.22 17.63 38.08
N GLY A 197 -10.89 16.73 39.01
CA GLY A 197 -11.82 16.09 39.97
C GLY A 197 -11.47 14.61 40.16
N GLY A 198 -11.30 14.03 41.34
CA GLY A 198 -11.54 14.48 42.70
C GLY A 198 -12.01 13.26 43.51
N GLY A 199 -11.26 12.87 44.55
CA GLY A 199 -11.81 12.29 45.79
C GLY A 199 -11.93 10.77 45.95
N GLY A 200 -11.30 10.28 47.04
CA GLY A 200 -11.70 9.12 47.85
C GLY A 200 -11.00 7.80 47.49
N GLY A 201 -10.39 7.02 48.40
CA GLY A 201 -10.33 7.03 49.86
C GLY A 201 -10.27 5.58 50.36
N GLY A 202 -9.32 5.27 51.25
CA GLY A 202 -9.20 3.99 51.98
C GLY A 202 -8.30 2.95 51.28
N GLY A 203 -7.40 2.22 51.92
CA GLY A 203 -7.11 1.98 53.33
C GLY A 203 -6.65 0.51 53.48
N GLY A 204 -5.50 0.28 54.10
CA GLY A 204 -4.92 -1.05 54.37
C GLY A 204 -3.67 -1.30 53.52
N GLY A 205 -2.45 -1.47 54.05
CA GLY A 205 -2.08 -2.20 55.25
C GLY A 205 -1.42 -3.50 54.80
N GLY A 206 -0.13 -3.45 54.45
CA GLY A 206 0.60 -4.60 53.92
C GLY A 206 2.09 -4.31 53.84
N SER A 207 2.80 -4.78 54.86
CA SER A 207 4.24 -4.67 55.08
C SER A 207 5.06 -5.51 54.08
N GLY A 208 6.08 -4.88 53.50
CA GLY A 208 7.37 -5.52 53.25
C GLY A 208 7.63 -6.02 51.83
N GLY A 209 8.74 -5.54 51.26
CA GLY A 209 9.51 -6.29 50.26
C GLY A 209 9.97 -5.50 49.04
N GLY A 210 11.22 -5.02 49.08
CA GLY A 210 12.12 -4.97 47.92
C GLY A 210 11.81 -3.95 46.83
N GLY A 211 12.36 -2.73 46.98
CA GLY A 211 12.43 -1.75 45.90
C GLY A 211 13.33 -2.23 44.77
N GLY A 212 12.73 -2.53 43.62
CA GLY A 212 13.41 -2.52 42.32
C GLY A 212 13.13 -1.17 41.66
N GLY A 213 14.17 -0.35 41.49
CA GLY A 213 14.06 0.93 40.79
C GLY A 213 13.55 0.72 39.37
N GLY A 214 12.28 1.03 39.14
CA GLY A 214 11.70 1.09 37.82
C GLY A 214 12.37 2.24 37.08
N GLY A 215 13.32 1.90 36.19
CA GLY A 215 13.87 2.86 35.26
C GLY A 215 12.70 3.48 34.49
N GLY A 216 12.49 4.78 34.69
CA GLY A 216 11.54 5.56 33.92
C GLY A 216 11.98 5.55 32.47
N GLY A 217 11.58 4.50 31.74
CA GLY A 217 11.75 4.45 30.30
C GLY A 217 11.07 5.68 29.73
N SER A 218 11.83 6.52 29.03
CA SER A 218 11.28 7.68 28.34
C SER A 218 10.09 7.21 27.51
N THR A 219 8.90 7.66 27.88
CA THR A 219 7.69 7.36 27.13
C THR A 219 7.80 8.10 25.81
N VAL A 220 8.17 7.37 24.76
CA VAL A 220 8.23 7.92 23.41
C VAL A 220 6.81 8.30 23.01
N THR A 221 6.58 9.58 22.74
CA THR A 221 5.31 10.06 22.19
C THR A 221 5.40 9.96 20.68
N PRO A 222 4.51 9.22 20.01
CA PRO A 222 4.53 9.15 18.56
C PRO A 222 4.09 10.50 17.98
N GLU A 223 4.69 10.90 16.88
CA GLU A 223 4.32 12.12 16.14
C GLU A 223 4.14 11.75 14.67
N ILE A 224 3.08 12.25 14.04
CA ILE A 224 2.85 12.10 12.61
C ILE A 224 3.51 13.30 11.93
N ASN A 225 4.47 13.04 11.05
CA ASN A 225 5.22 14.06 10.33
C ASN A 225 4.55 14.39 8.98
N SER A 226 3.94 13.40 8.35
CA SER A 226 3.19 13.59 7.11
C SER A 226 2.13 12.51 6.91
N LEU A 227 1.00 12.91 6.31
CA LEU A 227 -0.05 12.05 5.80
C LEU A 227 -0.39 12.47 4.36
N SER A 228 -0.38 11.53 3.43
CA SER A 228 -0.62 11.81 2.00
C SER A 228 -1.46 10.73 1.32
N ALA A 229 -2.19 11.14 0.28
CA ALA A 229 -2.99 10.27 -0.57
C ALA A 229 -2.65 10.48 -2.05
N SER A 230 -2.58 9.39 -2.82
CA SER A 230 -2.34 9.42 -4.26
C SER A 230 -3.19 8.37 -5.00
N PRO A 231 -4.23 8.76 -5.76
CA PRO A 231 -4.78 10.12 -5.90
C PRO A 231 -5.79 10.48 -4.80
N GLN A 232 -5.82 11.75 -4.39
CA GLN A 232 -6.79 12.25 -3.40
C GLN A 232 -8.21 12.45 -3.96
N THR A 233 -8.35 12.61 -5.28
CA THR A 233 -9.64 12.60 -5.98
C THR A 233 -9.73 11.35 -6.85
N LEU A 234 -10.73 10.52 -6.58
CA LEU A 234 -10.94 9.27 -7.29
C LEU A 234 -11.82 9.45 -8.52
N SER A 235 -11.79 8.47 -9.42
CA SER A 235 -12.62 8.46 -10.62
C SER A 235 -14.06 7.99 -10.38
N GLY A 236 -14.34 7.41 -9.21
CA GLY A 236 -15.67 7.00 -8.80
C GLY A 236 -15.68 5.93 -7.72
N LEU A 237 -16.87 5.36 -7.46
CA LEU A 237 -17.07 4.26 -6.52
C LEU A 237 -16.19 3.05 -6.88
N GLY A 238 -15.70 2.34 -5.86
CA GLY A 238 -14.80 1.19 -6.02
C GLY A 238 -13.38 1.51 -6.50
N ALA A 239 -13.07 2.76 -6.84
CA ALA A 239 -11.69 3.18 -7.12
C ALA A 239 -10.84 3.15 -5.84
N ALA A 240 -9.52 3.08 -6.01
CA ALA A 240 -8.58 3.02 -4.90
C ALA A 240 -7.60 4.20 -4.90
N THR A 241 -7.16 4.59 -3.71
CA THR A 241 -6.02 5.49 -3.48
C THR A 241 -4.97 4.78 -2.65
N TYR A 242 -3.72 5.12 -2.90
CA TYR A 242 -2.62 4.80 -2.00
C TYR A 242 -2.54 5.85 -0.89
N LEU A 243 -2.36 5.41 0.35
CA LEU A 243 -2.16 6.26 1.52
C LEU A 243 -0.77 5.99 2.10
N LYS A 244 -0.05 7.05 2.43
CA LYS A 244 1.27 6.98 3.07
C LYS A 244 1.31 7.90 4.28
N LEU A 245 1.74 7.34 5.41
CA LEU A 245 1.97 8.04 6.66
C LEU A 245 3.44 7.92 7.07
N GLU A 246 4.05 9.02 7.49
CA GLU A 246 5.39 9.05 8.06
C GLU A 246 5.31 9.50 9.52
N ALA A 247 5.83 8.68 10.44
CA ALA A 247 5.79 8.96 11.87
C ALA A 247 7.15 8.77 12.53
N THR A 248 7.32 9.46 13.65
CA THR A 248 8.46 9.35 14.56
C THR A 248 8.01 8.66 15.86
N PRO A 249 8.78 7.68 16.38
CA PRO A 249 10.01 7.14 15.80
C PRO A 249 9.73 6.28 14.55
N THR A 250 10.70 6.15 13.65
CA THR A 250 10.56 5.34 12.43
C THR A 250 10.59 3.84 12.69
N SER A 251 10.93 3.42 13.92
CA SER A 251 11.05 2.02 14.35
C SER A 251 9.74 1.42 14.90
N LEU A 252 8.59 1.99 14.53
CA LEU A 252 7.30 1.48 14.98
C LEU A 252 6.94 0.19 14.23
N SER A 253 6.30 -0.76 14.93
CA SER A 253 5.81 -1.98 14.29
C SER A 253 4.60 -1.67 13.40
N SER A 254 4.32 -2.51 12.41
CA SER A 254 3.14 -2.36 11.54
C SER A 254 1.81 -2.36 12.32
N SER A 255 1.77 -3.04 13.47
CA SER A 255 0.62 -3.04 14.39
C SER A 255 0.43 -1.73 15.16
N ALA A 256 1.39 -0.80 15.09
CA ALA A 256 1.27 0.52 15.70
C ALA A 256 0.34 1.45 14.91
N PHE A 257 0.04 1.09 13.66
CA PHE A 257 -0.76 1.89 12.74
C PHE A 257 -2.18 1.33 12.66
N SER A 258 -3.18 2.20 12.75
CA SER A 258 -4.58 1.87 12.48
C SER A 258 -5.20 2.94 11.58
N TRP A 259 -6.17 2.51 10.79
CA TRP A 259 -6.88 3.35 9.83
C TRP A 259 -8.37 3.24 10.06
N ASN A 260 -9.06 4.38 10.07
CA ASN A 260 -10.50 4.45 10.14
C ASN A 260 -11.05 5.27 8.98
N CYS A 261 -12.31 5.05 8.61
CA CYS A 261 -12.97 5.74 7.51
C CYS A 261 -14.39 6.14 7.92
N ASN A 262 -14.71 7.43 7.75
CA ASN A 262 -16.06 7.97 7.90
C ASN A 262 -16.50 8.70 6.63
N GLU A 263 -17.77 8.59 6.23
CA GLU A 263 -18.37 9.47 5.22
C GLU A 263 -18.71 10.81 5.88
N VAL A 264 -18.35 11.91 5.22
CA VAL A 264 -18.53 13.27 5.76
C VAL A 264 -19.21 14.20 4.76
N THR A 265 -19.83 15.27 5.26
CA THR A 265 -20.35 16.34 4.39
C THR A 265 -19.23 17.27 3.93
N ALA A 266 -19.37 17.80 2.70
CA ALA A 266 -18.41 18.76 2.12
C ALA A 266 -18.27 20.05 2.94
N ALA A 267 -19.35 20.49 3.59
CA ALA A 267 -19.48 21.84 4.14
C ALA A 267 -18.98 21.96 5.58
N ASN A 268 -19.20 20.92 6.40
CA ASN A 268 -19.01 21.02 7.85
C ASN A 268 -18.22 19.86 8.45
N ASP A 269 -17.72 18.95 7.61
CA ASP A 269 -16.98 17.77 8.05
C ASP A 269 -17.78 16.91 9.06
N GLU A 270 -19.11 17.00 8.97
CA GLU A 270 -20.06 16.28 9.81
C GLU A 270 -20.07 14.81 9.37
N ILE A 271 -19.89 13.90 10.33
CA ILE A 271 -19.90 12.45 10.09
C ILE A 271 -21.33 12.03 9.75
N LEU A 272 -21.53 11.59 8.50
CA LEU A 272 -22.78 11.03 8.00
C LEU A 272 -22.93 9.56 8.38
N GLY A 273 -21.82 8.85 8.53
CA GLY A 273 -21.78 7.45 8.93
C GLY A 273 -20.45 6.79 8.60
N ASP A 274 -20.41 5.47 8.76
CA ASP A 274 -19.27 4.65 8.37
C ASP A 274 -19.14 4.56 6.84
N CYS A 275 -17.95 4.28 6.32
CA CYS A 275 -17.70 4.16 4.88
C CYS A 275 -18.29 2.91 4.21
N GLY A 276 -19.40 2.34 4.70
CA GLY A 276 -20.05 1.19 4.07
C GLY A 276 -19.11 0.00 3.82
N ASP A 277 -18.99 -0.42 2.55
CA ASP A 277 -18.12 -1.52 2.11
C ASP A 277 -16.71 -1.07 1.68
N ALA A 278 -16.29 0.15 2.01
CA ALA A 278 -14.91 0.57 1.84
C ALA A 278 -13.95 -0.36 2.58
N SER A 279 -12.74 -0.51 2.05
CA SER A 279 -11.76 -1.41 2.65
C SER A 279 -10.35 -0.84 2.61
N PHE A 280 -9.58 -1.17 3.63
CA PHE A 280 -8.14 -0.99 3.66
C PHE A 280 -7.49 -2.33 3.34
N SER A 281 -6.58 -2.33 2.37
CA SER A 281 -5.74 -3.48 2.08
C SER A 281 -4.29 -3.15 2.44
N ASN A 282 -3.70 -4.05 3.23
CA ASN A 282 -2.40 -3.83 3.86
C ASN A 282 -1.27 -3.69 2.84
N SER A 283 -0.41 -2.70 3.05
CA SER A 283 1.01 -2.82 2.69
C SER A 283 1.77 -3.52 3.83
N ALA A 284 2.99 -3.98 3.57
CA ALA A 284 3.83 -4.69 4.55
C ALA A 284 4.13 -3.87 5.82
N SER A 285 4.02 -2.54 5.80
CA SER A 285 4.47 -1.66 6.89
C SER A 285 3.37 -1.10 7.79
N GLY A 286 2.08 -1.23 7.43
CA GLY A 286 0.95 -0.60 8.16
C GLY A 286 0.89 0.94 8.05
N ALA A 287 2.04 1.59 7.93
CA ALA A 287 2.21 3.02 7.65
C ALA A 287 1.81 3.41 6.22
N ALA A 288 1.75 2.44 5.31
CA ALA A 288 1.14 2.61 4.00
C ALA A 288 -0.01 1.61 3.80
N VAL A 289 -1.09 2.03 3.14
CA VAL A 289 -2.23 1.16 2.84
C VAL A 289 -2.87 1.58 1.54
N TYR A 290 -3.56 0.64 0.89
CA TYR A 290 -4.48 0.97 -0.20
C TYR A 290 -5.89 1.07 0.38
N TRP A 291 -6.52 2.24 0.25
CA TRP A 291 -7.92 2.42 0.56
C TRP A 291 -8.76 2.32 -0.71
N GLN A 292 -9.76 1.45 -0.69
CA GLN A 292 -10.73 1.30 -1.77
C GLN A 292 -12.05 1.95 -1.33
N ALA A 293 -12.54 2.88 -2.16
CA ALA A 293 -13.84 3.50 -1.97
C ALA A 293 -14.96 2.45 -2.00
N PRO A 294 -16.11 2.74 -1.35
CA PRO A 294 -17.25 1.84 -1.34
C PRO A 294 -17.63 1.42 -2.77
N SER A 295 -17.95 0.13 -2.96
CA SER A 295 -18.34 -0.41 -4.27
C SER A 295 -19.84 -0.57 -4.41
N SER A 296 -20.56 -0.58 -3.30
CA SER A 296 -22.00 -0.84 -3.27
C SER A 296 -22.83 0.45 -3.32
N GLU A 297 -23.70 0.55 -4.33
CA GLU A 297 -24.77 1.55 -4.46
C GLU A 297 -25.90 1.33 -3.42
N SER A 298 -25.59 0.91 -2.20
CA SER A 298 -26.61 0.84 -1.14
C SER A 298 -27.27 2.21 -0.89
N VAL A 299 -26.68 3.28 -1.44
CA VAL A 299 -27.29 4.58 -1.63
C VAL A 299 -27.60 4.78 -3.11
N THR A 300 -28.86 5.13 -3.41
CA THR A 300 -29.32 5.45 -4.76
C THR A 300 -28.48 6.61 -5.30
N PRO A 301 -27.66 6.40 -6.33
CA PRO A 301 -26.70 7.42 -6.76
C PRO A 301 -27.46 8.62 -7.33
N VAL A 302 -27.29 9.79 -6.73
CA VAL A 302 -27.73 11.03 -7.35
C VAL A 302 -26.65 11.41 -8.38
N ARG A 303 -27.05 11.54 -9.65
CA ARG A 303 -26.12 11.85 -10.73
C ARG A 303 -25.40 13.17 -10.45
N GLY A 304 -24.06 13.13 -10.42
CA GLY A 304 -23.23 14.31 -10.17
C GLY A 304 -23.02 14.63 -8.69
N GLU A 305 -23.49 13.77 -7.78
CA GLU A 305 -23.16 13.85 -6.37
C GLU A 305 -21.65 13.61 -6.17
N VAL A 306 -21.04 14.37 -5.27
CA VAL A 306 -19.65 14.17 -4.86
C VAL A 306 -19.66 13.75 -3.40
N ARG A 307 -18.99 12.65 -3.10
CA ARG A 307 -18.83 12.14 -1.74
C ARG A 307 -17.47 12.45 -1.20
N TYR A 308 -17.44 12.69 0.09
CA TYR A 308 -16.24 13.02 0.85
C TYR A 308 -16.07 11.97 1.93
N TYR A 309 -14.88 11.38 1.98
CA TYR A 309 -14.53 10.38 2.97
C TYR A 309 -13.36 10.89 3.79
N ARG A 310 -13.55 10.99 5.09
CA ARG A 310 -12.50 11.32 6.04
C ARG A 310 -11.82 10.03 6.47
N LEU A 311 -10.54 9.91 6.15
CA LEU A 311 -9.69 8.80 6.56
C LEU A 311 -8.82 9.26 7.72
N THR A 312 -8.98 8.62 8.87
CA THR A 312 -8.20 8.93 10.08
C THR A 312 -7.10 7.90 10.23
N ALA A 313 -5.86 8.33 10.18
CA ALA A 313 -4.69 7.51 10.49
C ALA A 313 -4.34 7.71 11.96
N THR A 314 -4.11 6.62 12.70
CA THR A 314 -3.69 6.67 14.11
C THR A 314 -2.42 5.86 14.30
N VAL A 315 -1.45 6.45 15.01
CA VAL A 315 -0.18 5.84 15.37
C VAL A 315 -0.11 5.71 16.88
N THR A 316 0.16 4.50 17.38
CA THR A 316 0.22 4.20 18.82
C THR A 316 1.60 3.69 19.23
N ALA A 317 2.21 4.31 20.24
CA ALA A 317 3.45 3.86 20.86
C ALA A 317 3.26 3.74 22.38
N GLY A 318 3.13 2.51 22.88
CA GLY A 318 2.79 2.25 24.27
C GLY A 318 1.40 2.77 24.62
N SER A 319 1.31 3.73 25.54
CA SER A 319 0.05 4.37 25.96
C SER A 319 -0.23 5.71 25.28
N ARG A 320 0.63 6.14 24.35
CA ARG A 320 0.49 7.41 23.63
C ARG A 320 0.06 7.15 22.20
N SER A 321 -0.76 8.03 21.66
CA SER A 321 -1.21 7.99 20.27
C SER A 321 -1.22 9.38 19.65
N ALA A 322 -1.02 9.42 18.33
CA ALA A 322 -1.23 10.59 17.49
C ALA A 322 -2.18 10.21 16.35
N SER A 323 -3.00 11.14 15.91
CA SER A 323 -3.97 10.92 14.83
C SER A 323 -3.97 12.11 13.86
N GLU A 324 -4.13 11.82 12.57
CA GLU A 324 -4.27 12.82 11.51
C GLU A 324 -5.30 12.36 10.49
N ASP A 325 -6.02 13.33 9.91
CA ASP A 325 -7.11 13.11 8.97
C ASP A 325 -6.71 13.50 7.55
N ILE A 326 -7.20 12.76 6.55
CA ILE A 326 -7.16 13.15 5.15
C ILE A 326 -8.52 12.94 4.50
N VAL A 327 -8.94 13.88 3.64
CA VAL A 327 -10.23 13.79 2.95
C VAL A 327 -10.03 13.33 1.51
N ILE A 328 -10.72 12.23 1.14
CA ILE A 328 -10.77 11.69 -0.21
C ILE A 328 -12.08 12.10 -0.88
N THR A 329 -11.99 12.57 -2.12
CA THR A 329 -13.14 13.00 -2.91
C THR A 329 -13.49 11.94 -3.95
N VAL A 330 -14.77 11.54 -4.00
CA VAL A 330 -15.26 10.48 -4.90
C VAL A 330 -16.51 10.98 -5.65
N PRO A 331 -16.41 11.24 -6.96
CA PRO A 331 -17.57 11.60 -7.77
C PRO A 331 -18.47 10.38 -8.02
N VAL A 332 -19.77 10.55 -7.81
CA VAL A 332 -20.82 9.53 -8.00
C VAL A 332 -21.60 9.86 -9.28
N GLY A 333 -21.81 8.85 -10.13
CA GLY A 333 -22.72 8.98 -11.27
C GLY A 333 -22.14 9.60 -12.54
N LEU A 334 -20.83 9.78 -12.64
CA LEU A 334 -20.17 9.78 -13.96
C LEU A 334 -19.94 8.33 -14.35
N GLY A 335 -21.03 7.62 -14.64
CA GLY A 335 -20.91 6.38 -15.37
C GLY A 335 -20.06 6.67 -16.60
N GLN A 336 -18.79 6.24 -16.60
CA GLN A 336 -18.18 5.82 -17.83
C GLN A 336 -19.03 4.63 -18.25
N THR A 337 -20.14 4.91 -18.94
CA THR A 337 -20.61 4.04 -19.98
C THR A 337 -19.42 3.92 -20.91
N PHE A 338 -18.53 2.96 -20.62
CA PHE A 338 -17.73 2.36 -21.68
C PHE A 338 -18.78 1.97 -22.70
N PRO A 339 -18.76 2.52 -23.93
CA PRO A 339 -19.59 1.97 -24.97
C PRO A 339 -19.11 0.53 -25.12
N PHE A 340 -19.85 -0.40 -24.51
CA PHE A 340 -19.88 -1.77 -24.98
C PHE A 340 -20.47 -1.63 -26.38
N GLY A 341 -19.60 -1.36 -27.35
CA GLY A 341 -19.91 -1.57 -28.75
C GLY A 341 -20.37 -3.00 -28.83
N GLY A 342 -21.68 -3.18 -28.94
CA GLY A 342 -22.25 -4.44 -29.36
C GLY A 342 -21.64 -4.74 -30.71
N LEU A 343 -20.68 -5.66 -30.72
CA LEU A 343 -20.43 -6.48 -31.89
C LEU A 343 -21.62 -7.44 -31.96
N ASN A 344 -22.72 -6.95 -32.53
CA ASN A 344 -23.52 -7.80 -33.38
C ASN A 344 -22.67 -8.04 -34.64
N GLU A 345 -21.96 -9.17 -34.63
CA GLU A 345 -21.69 -10.09 -35.75
C GLU A 345 -20.64 -11.12 -35.32
#